data_AF-A0AAW6ZNH5-F1
#
_entry.id   AF-A0AAW6ZNH5-F1
#
_cell.length_a   1.000
_cell.length_b   1.000
_cell.length_c   1.000
_cell.angle_alpha   90.00
_cell.angle_beta   90.00
_cell.angle_gamma   90.00
#
_symmetry.space_group_name_H-M   'P 1'
#
loop_
_entity.id
_entity.type
_entity.pdbx_description
1 polymer ?
#
loop_
_entity_poly.entity_id
_entity_poly.type
_entity_poly.pdbx_seq_one_letter_code
_entity_poly.pdbx_strand_id
1 'polypeptide(L)' 'MKLEMNSGTIAEPAESQDLETKDESLAEKLKAAYVDARTQLEITEVELNRSKIMVVDENGKMTKVSILSEH' A
#
# COMPACT_ATOMS: atom_id res chain seq x y z
N MET A 1 43.21 7.80 -27.40
CA MET A 1 44.39 7.65 -26.52
C MET A 1 44.09 6.51 -25.57
N LYS A 2 44.97 5.50 -25.55
CA LYS A 2 44.83 4.30 -24.71
C LYS A 2 45.52 4.61 -23.38
N LEU A 3 44.80 4.52 -22.26
CA LEU A 3 45.42 4.45 -20.94
C LEU A 3 45.03 3.11 -20.32
N GLU A 4 45.99 2.21 -20.28
CA GLU A 4 45.95 1.04 -19.41
C GLU A 4 46.51 1.50 -18.05
N MET A 5 45.71 1.40 -17.00
CA MET A 5 46.15 1.58 -15.62
C MET A 5 46.25 0.19 -14.98
N ASN A 6 47.45 -0.11 -14.50
CA ASN A 6 47.86 -1.43 -14.05
C ASN A 6 47.43 -1.73 -12.61
N SER A 7 47.47 -3.03 -12.35
CA SER A 7 47.15 -3.76 -11.13
C SER A 7 47.89 -3.29 -9.86
N GLY A 8 47.18 -3.36 -8.73
CA GLY A 8 47.77 -3.80 -7.48
C GLY A 8 47.33 -3.02 -6.23
N THR A 9 46.36 -3.55 -5.47
CA THR A 9 46.57 -4.03 -4.10
C THR A 9 45.23 -4.48 -3.50
N ILE A 10 45.25 -5.71 -3.01
CA ILE A 10 44.18 -6.45 -2.34
C ILE A 10 43.81 -5.78 -1.02
N ALA A 11 42.54 -5.47 -0.83
CA ALA A 11 41.91 -5.35 0.49
C ALA A 11 40.40 -5.62 0.35
N GLU A 12 40.05 -6.89 0.20
CA GLU A 12 38.83 -7.42 0.83
C GLU A 12 39.32 -8.31 1.98
N PRO A 13 38.63 -8.37 3.14
CA PRO A 13 37.17 -8.50 3.17
C PRO A 13 36.47 -7.69 4.27
N ALA A 14 35.15 -7.82 4.29
CA ALA A 14 34.21 -7.47 5.35
C ALA A 14 33.53 -6.10 5.22
N GLU A 15 32.43 -6.07 4.45
CA GLU A 15 31.08 -5.78 4.98
C GLU A 15 30.08 -5.74 3.81
N SER A 16 29.69 -6.91 3.28
CA SER A 16 28.68 -7.00 2.22
C SER A 16 27.49 -7.88 2.60
N GLN A 17 27.30 -8.18 3.89
CA GLN A 17 26.27 -9.14 4.35
C GLN A 17 25.04 -8.51 5.02
N ASP A 18 24.96 -7.18 5.13
CA ASP A 18 23.90 -6.49 5.91
C ASP A 18 22.84 -5.75 5.06
N LEU A 19 22.93 -5.83 3.73
CA LEU A 19 22.00 -5.12 2.83
C LEU A 19 20.87 -6.02 2.29
N GLU A 20 21.14 -7.28 1.96
CA GLU A 20 20.15 -8.17 1.33
C GLU A 20 18.98 -8.52 2.26
N THR A 21 19.24 -8.70 3.57
CA THR A 21 18.19 -9.06 4.55
C THR A 21 17.22 -7.92 4.86
N LYS A 22 17.66 -6.66 4.71
CA LYS A 22 16.81 -5.49 4.94
C LYS A 22 15.78 -5.30 3.83
N ASP A 23 16.18 -5.49 2.58
CA ASP A 23 15.30 -5.30 1.42
C ASP A 23 14.22 -6.38 1.34
N GLU A 24 14.55 -7.64 1.65
CA GLU A 24 13.56 -8.71 1.78
C GLU A 24 12.54 -8.38 2.89
N SER A 25 13.00 -7.88 4.04
CA SER A 25 12.11 -7.49 5.14
C SER A 25 11.17 -6.33 4.78
N LEU A 26 11.61 -5.40 3.92
CA LEU A 26 10.79 -4.27 3.48
C LEU A 26 9.75 -4.73 2.46
N ALA A 27 10.14 -5.58 1.50
CA ALA A 27 9.24 -6.15 0.52
C ALA A 27 8.10 -6.96 1.19
N GLU A 28 8.44 -7.74 2.22
CA GLU A 28 7.44 -8.48 3.02
C GLU A 28 6.48 -7.55 3.75
N LYS A 29 6.99 -6.47 4.38
CA LYS A 29 6.15 -5.47 5.05
C LYS A 29 5.22 -4.75 4.07
N LEU A 30 5.72 -4.36 2.91
CA LEU A 30 4.91 -3.72 1.86
C LEU A 30 3.82 -4.67 1.34
N LYS A 31 4.16 -5.94 1.13
CA LYS A 31 3.20 -6.96 0.74
C LYS A 31 2.11 -7.14 1.80
N ALA A 32 2.48 -7.26 3.08
CA ALA A 32 1.53 -7.36 4.18
C ALA A 32 0.61 -6.14 4.23
N ALA A 33 1.18 -4.93 4.20
CA ALA A 33 0.42 -3.68 4.20
C ALA A 33 -0.55 -3.58 3.00
N TYR A 34 -0.13 -4.03 1.82
CA TYR A 34 -1.00 -4.07 0.64
C TYR A 34 -2.17 -5.04 0.81
N VAL A 35 -1.91 -6.25 1.32
CA VAL A 35 -2.95 -7.25 1.57
C VAL A 35 -3.95 -6.73 2.61
N ASP A 36 -3.47 -6.12 3.68
CA ASP A 36 -4.30 -5.54 4.72
C ASP A 36 -5.17 -4.40 4.16
N ALA A 37 -4.56 -3.46 3.44
CA ALA A 37 -5.27 -2.34 2.81
C ALA A 37 -6.35 -2.83 1.83
N ARG A 38 -6.04 -3.84 1.01
CA ARG A 38 -6.99 -4.43 0.07
C ARG A 38 -8.16 -5.10 0.80
N THR A 39 -7.89 -5.81 1.88
CA THR A 39 -8.93 -6.46 2.69
C THR A 39 -9.85 -5.43 3.34
N GLN A 40 -9.28 -4.34 3.88
CA GLN A 40 -10.07 -3.23 4.45
C GLN A 40 -10.92 -2.52 3.40
N LEU A 41 -10.39 -2.35 2.18
CA LEU A 41 -11.14 -1.76 1.08
C LEU A 41 -12.35 -2.61 0.71
N GLU A 42 -12.17 -3.92 0.55
CA GLU A 42 -13.27 -4.85 0.24
C GLU A 42 -14.39 -4.78 1.29
N ILE A 43 -14.03 -4.81 2.57
CA ILE A 43 -14.99 -4.66 3.68
C ILE A 43 -15.74 -3.32 3.56
N THR A 44 -15.01 -2.24 3.32
CA THR A 44 -15.58 -0.89 3.18
C THR A 44 -16.56 -0.82 2.01
N GLU A 45 -16.20 -1.37 0.86
CA GLU A 45 -17.07 -1.39 -0.33
C GLU A 45 -18.35 -2.17 -0.09
N VAL A 46 -18.26 -3.34 0.56
CA VAL A 46 -19.45 -4.14 0.92
C VAL A 46 -20.35 -3.37 1.88
N GLU A 47 -19.79 -2.76 2.92
CA GLU A 47 -20.58 -2.03 3.92
C GLU A 47 -21.20 -0.75 3.34
N LEU A 48 -20.50 -0.03 2.46
CA LEU A 48 -21.06 1.11 1.73
C LEU A 48 -22.22 0.69 0.81
N ASN A 49 -22.07 -0.42 0.08
CA ASN A 49 -23.12 -0.96 -0.79
C ASN A 49 -24.36 -1.43 -0.01
N ARG A 50 -24.18 -1.93 1.22
CA ARG A 50 -25.28 -2.35 2.10
C ARG A 50 -25.93 -1.17 2.85
N SER A 51 -25.17 -0.12 3.11
CA SER A 51 -25.61 1.05 3.87
C SER A 51 -26.68 1.86 3.14
N LYS A 52 -27.64 2.40 3.89
CA LYS A 52 -28.68 3.31 3.38
C LYS A 52 -28.73 4.54 4.26
N ILE A 53 -28.54 5.72 3.67
CA ILE A 53 -28.71 6.99 4.37
C ILE A 53 -30.16 7.43 4.18
N MET A 54 -30.82 7.71 5.30
CA MET A 54 -32.17 8.28 5.34
C MET A 54 -32.09 9.63 6.04
N VAL A 55 -32.63 10.66 5.40
CA VAL A 55 -32.75 12.01 5.97
C VAL A 55 -34.21 12.27 6.31
N VAL A 56 -34.45 12.90 7.46
CA VAL A 56 -35.78 13.29 7.92
C VAL A 56 -35.84 14.81 7.98
N ASP A 57 -36.82 15.42 7.34
CA ASP A 57 -37.05 16.87 7.42
C ASP A 57 -37.88 17.26 8.66
N GLU A 58 -38.06 18.56 8.88
CA GLU A 58 -38.83 19.11 9.99
C GLU A 58 -40.31 18.69 10.00
N ASN A 59 -40.83 18.22 8.87
CA ASN A 59 -42.21 17.75 8.71
C ASN A 59 -42.31 16.21 8.86
N GLY A 60 -41.20 15.53 9.17
CA GLY A 60 -41.14 14.08 9.30
C GLY A 60 -41.03 13.33 7.98
N LYS A 61 -40.76 14.01 6.86
CA LYS A 61 -40.62 13.37 5.55
C LYS A 61 -39.27 12.67 5.43
N MET A 62 -39.32 11.38 5.12
CA MET A 62 -38.14 10.53 4.92
C MET A 62 -37.67 10.60 3.46
N THR A 63 -36.40 10.90 3.24
CA THR A 63 -35.76 10.87 1.90
C THR A 63 -34.52 9.97 1.93
N LYS A 64 -34.42 9.05 0.96
CA LYS A 64 -33.23 8.21 0.78
C LYS A 64 -32.14 9.00 0.05
N VAL A 65 -30.93 8.98 0.59
CA VAL A 65 -29.73 9.58 -0.02
C VAL A 65 -28.77 8.45 -0.41
N SER A 66 -28.28 8.48 -1.66
CA SER A 66 -27.25 7.56 -2.12
C SER A 66 -25.86 8.06 -1.72
N ILE A 67 -25.00 7.16 -1.28
CA ILE A 67 -23.60 7.47 -0.96
C ILE A 67 -22.75 7.50 -2.24
N LEU A 68 -23.07 6.61 -3.19
CA LEU A 68 -22.40 6.49 -4.47
C LEU A 68 -23.22 7.29 -5.51
N SER A 69 -22.53 8.10 -6.31
CA SER A 69 -23.11 8.59 -7.56
C SER A 69 -23.23 7.38 -8.48
N GLU A 70 -24.42 7.14 -9.03
CA GLU A 70 -24.53 6.27 -10.20
C GLU A 70 -23.64 6.91 -11.28
N HIS A 71 -22.63 6.17 -11.74
CA HIS A 71 -21.76 6.58 -12.84
C HIS A 71 -22.45 6.28 -14.18
#